data_AF-A0A327KDQ6-F1
#
_entry.id   AF-A0A327KDQ6-F1
#
_cell.length_a   1.000
_cell.length_b   1.000
_cell.length_c   1.000
_cell.angle_alpha   90.00
_cell.angle_beta   90.00
_cell.angle_gamma   90.00
#
_symmetry.space_group_name_H-M   'P 1'
#
loop_
_entity.id
_entity.type
_entity.pdbx_description
1 polymer ?
#
loop_
_entity_poly.entity_id
_entity_poly.type
_entity_poly.pdbx_seq_one_letter_code
_entity_poly.pdbx_strand_id
1 'polypeptide(L)'
;LGLALFLGCLTTVLEEGQRELWFQSELIVGLSLASFLGLVLLIVGQRRAAEPVIDLSILFERSFGSVFLMSLVTGAALYGILYLIPQFLAQIPDYNAYQSGLIVLIS
;
A
#
# COMPACT_ATOMS: atom_id res chain seq x y z
N LEU A 1 -5.55 12.91 11.41
CA LEU A 1 -6.48 13.03 10.26
C LEU A 1 -5.75 12.96 8.92
N GLY A 2 -4.75 13.82 8.65
CA GLY A 2 -3.95 13.74 7.41
C GLY A 2 -3.27 12.38 7.17
N LEU A 3 -2.70 11.76 8.21
CA LEU A 3 -2.13 10.40 8.15
C LEU A 3 -3.13 9.32 7.74
N ALA A 4 -4.32 9.31 8.34
CA ALA A 4 -5.35 8.31 8.07
C ALA A 4 -5.89 8.45 6.64
N LEU A 5 -6.10 9.69 6.17
CA LEU A 5 -6.49 9.96 4.79
C LEU A 5 -5.40 9.58 3.79
N PHE A 6 -4.15 9.95 4.06
CA PHE A 6 -3.04 9.63 3.17
C PHE A 6 -2.85 8.12 3.05
N LEU A 7 -2.59 7.43 4.17
CA LEU A 7 -2.28 5.99 4.16
C LEU A 7 -3.50 5.17 3.77
N GLY A 8 -4.70 5.48 4.27
CA GLY A 8 -5.91 4.73 3.96
C GLY A 8 -6.29 4.84 2.49
N CYS A 9 -6.27 6.04 1.90
CA CYS A 9 -6.55 6.18 0.48
C CYS A 9 -5.43 5.55 -0.38
N LEU A 10 -4.17 5.65 0.04
CA LEU A 10 -3.05 5.06 -0.69
C LEU A 10 -3.12 3.52 -0.70
N THR A 11 -3.43 2.90 0.44
CA THR A 11 -3.60 1.44 0.52
C THR A 11 -4.75 0.97 -0.37
N THR A 12 -5.90 1.65 -0.33
CA THR A 12 -7.05 1.31 -1.19
C THR A 12 -6.72 1.46 -2.68
N VAL A 13 -6.00 2.52 -3.08
CA VAL A 13 -5.57 2.70 -4.47
C VAL A 13 -4.62 1.58 -4.90
N LEU A 14 -3.74 1.10 -4.01
CA LEU A 14 -2.82 0.00 -4.32
C LEU A 14 -3.52 -1.37 -4.40
N GLU A 15 -4.49 -1.64 -3.52
CA GLU A 15 -5.23 -2.90 -3.48
C GLU A 15 -6.27 -3.02 -4.63
N GLU A 16 -7.12 -2.01 -4.80
CA GLU A 16 -8.16 -2.01 -5.84
C GLU A 16 -7.66 -1.50 -7.20
N GLY A 17 -6.45 -0.91 -7.25
CA GLY A 17 -5.85 -0.32 -8.44
C GLY A 17 -5.87 -1.23 -9.66
N GLN A 18 -5.42 -2.47 -9.47
CA GLN A 18 -5.36 -3.46 -10.54
C GLN A 18 -6.74 -3.99 -10.95
N ARG A 19 -7.73 -3.96 -10.04
CA ARG A 19 -9.08 -4.48 -10.28
C ARG A 19 -9.95 -3.50 -11.07
N GLU A 20 -9.75 -2.20 -10.85
CA GLU A 20 -10.54 -1.10 -11.40
C GLU A 20 -9.84 -0.38 -12.59
N LEU A 21 -8.89 -1.04 -13.27
CA LEU A 21 -8.14 -0.48 -14.41
C LEU A 21 -7.38 0.83 -14.07
N TRP A 22 -6.89 0.95 -12.83
CA TRP A 22 -6.05 2.05 -12.35
C TRP A 22 -6.68 3.43 -12.63
N PHE A 23 -5.99 4.26 -13.42
CA PHE A 23 -6.38 5.65 -13.71
C PHE A 23 -7.52 5.78 -14.73
N GLN A 24 -8.07 4.67 -15.24
CA GLN A 24 -9.27 4.73 -16.08
C GLN A 24 -10.56 4.87 -15.26
N SER A 25 -10.54 4.52 -13.96
CA SER A 25 -11.70 4.66 -13.07
C SER A 25 -11.68 6.01 -12.34
N GLU A 26 -12.79 6.76 -12.46
CA GLU A 26 -12.98 8.04 -11.77
C GLU A 26 -12.85 7.92 -10.24
N LEU A 27 -13.19 6.75 -9.68
CA LEU A 27 -13.04 6.45 -8.26
C LEU A 27 -11.57 6.44 -7.82
N ILE A 28 -10.68 5.79 -8.58
CA ILE A 28 -9.25 5.74 -8.25
C ILE A 28 -8.61 7.11 -8.38
N VAL A 29 -9.00 7.89 -9.39
CA VAL A 29 -8.51 9.26 -9.54
C VAL A 29 -8.93 10.11 -8.34
N GLY A 30 -10.19 9.98 -7.88
CA GLY A 30 -10.69 10.64 -6.67
C GLY A 30 -9.95 10.23 -5.41
N LEU A 31 -9.71 8.93 -5.21
CA LEU A 31 -8.95 8.39 -4.07
C LEU A 31 -7.47 8.81 -4.09
N SER A 32 -6.86 8.84 -5.27
CA SER A 32 -5.49 9.33 -5.46
C SER A 32 -5.37 10.80 -5.08
N LEU A 33 -6.36 11.62 -5.50
CA LEU A 33 -6.44 13.03 -5.14
C LEU A 33 -6.65 13.22 -3.63
N ALA A 34 -7.51 12.40 -3.01
CA ALA A 34 -7.76 12.41 -1.58
C ALA A 34 -6.51 12.00 -0.77
N SER A 35 -5.76 11.00 -1.25
CA SER A 35 -4.48 10.61 -0.67
C SER A 35 -3.47 11.76 -0.75
N PHE A 36 -3.36 12.41 -1.91
CA PHE A 36 -2.50 13.58 -2.10
C PHE A 36 -2.88 14.74 -1.17
N LEU A 37 -4.17 15.05 -1.04
CA LEU A 37 -4.67 16.03 -0.08
C LEU A 37 -4.34 15.64 1.36
N GLY A 38 -4.48 14.36 1.72
CA GLY A 38 -4.08 13.82 3.02
C GLY A 38 -2.59 14.02 3.32
N LEU A 39 -1.73 13.80 2.33
CA LEU A 39 -0.28 14.03 2.42
C LEU A 39 0.05 15.51 2.63
N VAL A 40 -0.59 16.41 1.87
CA VAL A 40 -0.43 17.86 2.06
C VAL A 40 -0.90 18.27 3.46
N LEU A 41 -2.05 17.76 3.91
CA LEU A 41 -2.60 18.06 5.24
C LEU A 41 -1.69 17.55 6.36
N LEU A 42 -1.04 16.40 6.15
CA LEU A 42 -0.03 15.85 7.05
C LEU A 42 1.19 16.76 7.11
N ILE A 43 1.76 17.16 5.97
CA ILE A 43 2.95 18.03 5.93
C ILE A 43 2.66 19.39 6.59
N VAL A 44 1.51 20.00 6.25
CA VAL A 44 1.10 21.28 6.83
C VAL A 44 0.82 21.15 8.33
N GLY A 45 0.16 20.07 8.75
CA GLY A 45 -0.11 19.78 10.15
C GLY A 45 1.17 19.58 10.96
N GLN A 46 2.14 18.82 10.44
CA GLN A 46 3.43 18.61 11.10
C GLN A 46 4.27 19.88 11.16
N ARG A 47 4.23 20.73 10.12
CA ARG A 47 4.93 22.03 10.13
C ARG A 47 4.32 23.06 11.09
N ARG A 48 3.02 22.96 11.39
CA ARG A 48 2.32 23.84 12.34
C ARG A 48 2.28 23.29 13.77
N ALA A 49 2.59 22.02 13.98
CA ALA A 49 2.60 21.41 15.29
C ALA A 49 3.80 21.92 16.11
N ALA A 50 3.54 22.35 17.36
CA ALA A 50 4.59 22.79 18.27
C ALA A 50 5.51 21.63 18.72
N GLU A 51 4.98 20.41 18.76
CA GLU A 51 5.72 19.16 18.95
C GLU A 51 5.41 18.21 17.79
N PRO A 52 6.26 18.14 16.76
CA PRO A 52 6.05 17.23 15.64
C PRO A 52 6.22 15.79 16.12
N VAL A 53 5.15 15.00 16.05
CA VAL A 53 5.18 13.56 16.37
C VAL A 53 5.89 12.76 15.27
N ILE A 54 5.91 13.28 14.04
CA ILE A 54 6.58 12.67 12.90
C ILE A 54 7.57 13.68 12.35
N ASP A 55 8.85 13.44 12.61
CA ASP A 55 9.91 14.24 12.01
C ASP A 55 10.20 13.72 10.59
N LEU A 56 9.52 14.32 9.60
CA LEU A 56 9.69 13.98 8.19
C LEU A 56 11.14 14.18 7.70
N SER A 57 11.95 14.96 8.41
CA SER A 57 13.37 15.17 8.08
C SER A 57 14.16 13.85 8.14
N ILE A 58 13.78 12.95 9.06
CA ILE A 58 14.44 11.65 9.24
C ILE A 58 14.18 10.75 8.01
N LEU A 59 12.98 10.82 7.41
CA LEU A 59 12.66 10.11 6.16
C LEU A 59 13.51 10.57 4.96
N PHE A 60 13.96 11.82 4.96
CA PHE A 60 14.85 12.38 3.93
C PHE A 60 16.33 12.09 4.18
N GLU A 61 16.69 11.58 5.35
CA GLU A 61 18.06 11.19 5.65
C GLU A 61 18.39 9.90 4.89
N ARG A 62 19.49 9.91 4.14
CA ARG A 62 19.82 8.85 3.17
C ARG A 62 19.84 7.45 3.78
N SER A 63 20.32 7.33 5.03
CA SER A 63 20.39 6.05 5.74
C SER A 63 19.00 5.54 6.12
N PHE A 64 18.16 6.40 6.71
CA PHE A 64 16.82 6.01 7.15
C PHE A 64 15.85 5.85 5.97
N GLY A 65 15.91 6.75 4.98
CA GLY A 65 15.13 6.65 3.75
C GLY A 65 15.44 5.37 2.97
N SER A 66 16.71 4.93 2.92
CA SER A 66 17.07 3.66 2.28
C SER A 66 16.48 2.45 3.03
N VAL A 67 16.53 2.45 4.36
CA VAL A 67 15.94 1.37 5.18
C VAL A 67 14.43 1.34 5.03
N PHE A 68 13.77 2.50 5.04
CA PHE A 68 12.34 2.62 4.81
C PHE A 68 11.93 2.12 3.42
N LEU A 69 12.68 2.47 2.37
CA LEU A 69 12.42 1.98 1.02
C LEU A 69 12.63 0.46 0.93
N MET A 70 13.69 -0.07 1.54
CA MET A 70 13.91 -1.52 1.56
C MET A 70 12.80 -2.26 2.31
N SER A 71 12.33 -1.75 3.45
CA SER A 71 11.23 -2.38 4.18
C SER A 71 9.92 -2.32 3.39
N LEU A 72 9.66 -1.21 2.69
CA LEU A 72 8.50 -1.06 1.81
C LEU A 72 8.54 -2.03 0.63
N VAL A 73 9.68 -2.14 -0.06
CA VAL A 73 9.88 -3.10 -1.16
C VAL A 73 9.75 -4.54 -0.66
N THR A 74 10.34 -4.84 0.49
CA THR A 74 10.26 -6.19 1.09
C THR A 74 8.83 -6.55 1.44
N GLY A 75 8.09 -5.64 2.08
CA GLY A 75 6.67 -5.84 2.39
C GLY A 75 5.81 -6.03 1.13
N ALA A 76 6.04 -5.19 0.11
CA ALA A 76 5.35 -5.32 -1.17
C ALA A 76 5.66 -6.65 -1.89
N ALA A 77 6.93 -7.09 -1.85
CA ALA A 77 7.34 -8.38 -2.43
C ALA A 77 6.69 -9.56 -1.69
N LEU A 78 6.69 -9.55 -0.35
CA LEU A 78 6.04 -10.58 0.46
C LEU A 78 4.52 -10.64 0.19
N TYR A 79 3.85 -9.48 0.20
CA TYR A 79 2.43 -9.41 -0.11
C TYR A 79 2.13 -9.87 -1.55
N GLY A 80 2.97 -9.47 -2.50
CA GLY A 80 2.89 -9.89 -3.90
C GLY A 80 3.00 -11.41 -4.05
N ILE A 81 3.93 -12.05 -3.35
CA ILE A 81 4.08 -13.52 -3.37
C ILE A 81 2.86 -14.19 -2.75
N LEU A 82 2.40 -13.71 -1.58
CA LEU A 82 1.23 -14.24 -0.88
C LEU A 82 -0.07 -14.10 -1.69
N TYR A 83 -0.19 -13.05 -2.50
CA TYR A 83 -1.35 -12.82 -3.36
C TYR A 83 -1.26 -13.57 -4.70
N LEU A 84 -0.07 -13.59 -5.32
CA LEU A 84 0.13 -14.24 -6.61
C LEU A 84 -0.01 -15.76 -6.52
N ILE A 85 0.46 -16.41 -5.45
CA ILE A 85 0.34 -17.88 -5.30
C ILE A 85 -1.12 -18.35 -5.43
N PRO A 86 -2.08 -17.91 -4.59
CA PRO A 86 -3.47 -18.36 -4.71
C PRO A 86 -4.11 -17.89 -6.02
N GLN A 87 -3.76 -16.70 -6.52
CA GLN A 87 -4.27 -16.19 -7.80
C GLN A 87 -3.83 -17.05 -8.99
N PHE A 88 -2.58 -17.51 -9.02
CA PHE A 88 -2.10 -18.43 -10.06
C PHE A 88 -2.71 -19.81 -9.92
N LEU A 89 -2.81 -20.35 -8.70
CA LEU A 89 -3.45 -21.65 -8.46
C LEU A 89 -4.95 -21.64 -8.83
N ALA A 90 -5.64 -20.49 -8.72
CA ALA A 90 -7.03 -20.34 -9.10
C ALA A 90 -7.27 -20.32 -10.63
N GLN A 91 -6.24 -20.05 -11.44
CA GLN A 91 -6.35 -19.98 -12.91
C GLN A 91 -6.04 -21.30 -13.64
N ILE A 92 -5.52 -22.32 -12.95
CA ILE A 92 -5.20 -23.62 -13.56
C ILE A 92 -6.44 -24.54 -13.46
N PRO A 93 -7.00 -25.05 -14.57
CA PRO A 93 -8.23 -25.85 -14.59
C PRO A 93 -8.22 -27.23 -13.91
N ASP A 94 -7.19 -27.59 -13.14
CA ASP A 94 -7.00 -28.95 -12.58
C ASP A 94 -6.80 -29.01 -11.05
N TYR A 95 -6.93 -27.89 -10.31
CA TYR A 95 -6.87 -27.88 -8.84
C TYR A 95 -8.16 -27.32 -8.21
N ASN A 96 -8.85 -28.14 -7.44
CA ASN A 96 -10.05 -27.78 -6.70
C ASN A 96 -9.69 -26.75 -5.59
N ALA A 97 -10.45 -25.66 -5.47
CA ALA A 97 -10.19 -24.50 -4.60
C ALA A 97 -9.84 -24.83 -3.13
N TYR A 98 -10.22 -26.03 -2.67
CA TYR A 98 -9.90 -26.56 -1.34
C TYR A 98 -8.41 -26.93 -1.13
N GLN A 99 -7.70 -27.40 -2.16
CA GLN A 99 -6.29 -27.82 -2.03
C GLN A 99 -5.33 -26.63 -2.08
N SER A 100 -5.62 -25.61 -2.89
CA SER A 100 -4.83 -24.38 -2.97
C SER A 100 -4.86 -23.60 -1.64
N GLY A 101 -5.99 -23.62 -0.94
CA GLY A 101 -6.12 -23.05 0.40
C GLY A 101 -5.30 -23.77 1.47
N LEU A 102 -5.14 -25.10 1.37
CA LEU A 102 -4.32 -25.88 2.32
C LEU A 102 -2.82 -25.67 2.14
N ILE A 103 -2.34 -25.44 0.91
CA ILE A 103 -0.92 -25.19 0.65
C ILE A 103 -0.49 -23.83 1.22
N VAL A 104 -1.32 -22.79 1.06
CA VAL A 104 -1.07 -21.45 1.65
C VAL A 104 -1.15 -21.46 3.18
N LEU A 105 -1.93 -22.36 3.79
CA LEU A 105 -2.03 -22.48 5.25
C LEU A 105 -0.81 -23.18 5.89
N ILE A 106 -0.12 -24.04 5.14
CA ILE A 106 0.99 -24.87 5.65
C ILE A 106 2.38 -24.30 5.28
N SER A 107 2.47 -23.39 4.30
CA SER A 107 3.71 -22.69 3.92
C SER A 107 3.89 -21.36 4.66
#